data_AF-A0A8X7B7F3-F1
#
_entry.id   AF-A0A8X7B7F3-F1
#
_cell.length_a   1.000
_cell.length_b   1.000
_cell.length_c   1.000
_cell.angle_alpha   90.00
_cell.angle_beta   90.00
_cell.angle_gamma   90.00
#
_symmetry.space_group_name_H-M   'P 1'
#
loop_
_entity.id
_entity.type
_entity.pdbx_description
1 polymer ?
#
loop_
_entity_poly.entity_id
_entity_poly.type
_entity_poly.pdbx_seq_one_letter_code
_entity_poly.pdbx_strand_id
1 'polypeptide(L)'
;MPGKRARRHFSQLSEFKRGLIIEMKTADWSTCRVAGRVDRSECAVRDCWETWTREGTHAQKTGSGATRKTTRREDRRIVRQALVDPTVTHSTI
;
A
#
# COMPACT_ATOMS: atom_id res chain seq x y z
N MET A 1 35.15 -4.41 4.68
CA MET A 1 33.95 -5.05 4.07
C MET A 1 32.76 -4.77 4.98
N PRO A 2 31.62 -4.19 4.53
CA PRO A 2 30.50 -4.00 5.43
C PRO A 2 29.71 -5.30 5.55
N GLY A 3 29.68 -5.85 6.77
CA GLY A 3 29.06 -7.12 7.10
C GLY A 3 27.58 -7.16 6.70
N LYS A 4 27.20 -8.24 6.00
CA LYS A 4 25.81 -8.54 5.67
C LYS A 4 25.04 -8.68 6.99
N ARG A 5 24.25 -7.66 7.36
CA ARG A 5 23.29 -7.76 8.48
C ARG A 5 22.38 -8.94 8.17
N ALA A 6 22.56 -10.03 8.89
CA ALA A 6 21.62 -11.13 8.91
C ALA A 6 20.26 -10.54 9.28
N ARG A 7 19.37 -10.41 8.28
CA ARG A 7 17.97 -10.05 8.50
C ARG A 7 17.36 -11.21 9.29
N ARG A 8 17.52 -11.16 10.61
CA ARG A 8 16.77 -12.00 11.54
C ARG A 8 15.31 -11.85 11.12
N HIS A 9 14.66 -12.95 10.83
CA HIS A 9 13.24 -12.98 10.51
C HIS A 9 12.49 -12.46 11.73
N PHE A 10 12.34 -11.13 11.83
CA PHE A 10 11.52 -10.50 12.83
C PHE A 10 10.13 -11.05 12.63
N SER A 11 9.63 -11.70 13.68
CA SER A 11 8.29 -12.26 13.78
C SER A 11 7.34 -11.36 13.03
N GLN A 12 6.74 -11.89 11.96
CA GLN A 12 5.96 -11.15 10.99
C GLN A 12 4.98 -10.23 11.73
N LEU A 13 5.27 -8.92 11.75
CA LEU A 13 4.41 -7.94 12.41
C LEU A 13 3.03 -8.04 11.76
N SER A 14 2.00 -8.28 12.58
CA SER A 14 0.61 -8.20 12.14
C SER A 14 0.37 -6.86 11.44
N GLU A 15 -0.42 -6.86 10.37
CA GLU A 15 -0.78 -5.66 9.62
C GLU A 15 -1.35 -4.57 10.53
N PHE A 16 -2.14 -4.95 11.54
CA PHE A 16 -2.66 -4.02 12.54
C PHE A 16 -1.54 -3.32 13.32
N LYS A 17 -0.54 -4.08 13.81
CA LYS A 17 0.63 -3.51 14.51
C LYS A 17 1.47 -2.63 13.58
N ARG A 18 1.59 -2.98 12.29
CA ARG A 18 2.28 -2.14 11.29
C ARG A 18 1.55 -0.81 11.09
N GLY A 19 0.23 -0.84 10.97
CA GLY A 19 -0.61 0.36 10.87
C GLY A 19 -0.43 1.30 12.07
N LEU A 20 -0.47 0.75 13.28
CA LEU A 20 -0.21 1.52 14.52
C LEU A 20 1.19 2.13 14.56
N ILE A 21 2.21 1.38 14.13
CA ILE A 21 3.58 1.90 14.04
C ILE A 21 3.64 3.09 13.07
N ILE A 22 3.03 2.96 11.89
CA ILE A 22 3.01 4.02 10.87
C ILE A 22 2.30 5.25 11.41
N GLU A 23 1.09 5.11 11.95
CA GLU A 23 0.29 6.20 12.50
C GLU A 23 1.05 6.98 13.59
N MET A 24 1.63 6.27 14.57
CA MET A 24 2.39 6.91 15.64
C MET A 24 3.68 7.55 15.12
N LYS A 25 4.34 6.93 14.13
CA LYS A 25 5.54 7.49 13.53
C LYS A 25 5.25 8.72 12.67
N THR A 26 4.11 8.77 11.99
CA THR A 26 3.65 9.97 11.28
C THR A 26 3.29 11.11 12.21
N ALA A 27 2.93 10.82 13.47
CA ALA A 27 2.70 11.82 14.51
C ALA A 27 4.01 12.24 15.25
N ASP A 28 5.17 11.94 14.68
CA ASP A 28 6.51 12.23 15.23
C ASP A 28 6.81 11.60 16.60
N TRP A 29 6.23 10.43 16.90
CA TRP A 29 6.53 9.73 18.15
C TRP A 29 7.94 9.11 18.13
N SER A 30 8.61 9.16 19.30
CA SER A 30 9.90 8.51 19.48
C SER A 30 9.79 6.99 19.32
N THR A 31 10.82 6.37 18.74
CA THR A 31 10.83 4.92 18.47
C THR A 31 10.64 4.09 19.74
N CYS A 32 11.26 4.50 20.85
CA CYS A 32 11.11 3.86 22.15
C CYS A 32 9.65 3.90 22.65
N ARG A 33 8.97 5.03 22.48
CA ARG A 33 7.56 5.20 22.91
C ARG A 33 6.62 4.33 22.08
N VAL A 34 6.86 4.22 20.77
CA VAL A 34 6.10 3.35 19.87
C VAL A 34 6.35 1.87 20.21
N ALA A 35 7.61 1.49 20.44
CA ALA A 35 7.99 0.14 20.85
C ALA A 35 7.26 -0.29 22.14
N GLY A 36 7.20 0.59 23.14
CA GLY A 36 6.45 0.36 24.37
C GLY A 36 4.94 0.20 24.16
N ARG A 37 4.33 0.96 23.23
CA ARG A 37 2.90 0.82 22.93
C ARG A 37 2.55 -0.43 22.12
N VAL A 38 3.42 -0.84 21.20
CA VAL A 38 3.16 -1.96 20.29
C VAL A 38 3.63 -3.31 20.88
N ASP A 39 4.30 -3.25 22.04
CA ASP A 39 4.94 -4.39 22.72
C ASP A 39 5.88 -5.14 21.75
N ARG A 40 6.78 -4.37 21.14
CA ARG A 40 7.74 -4.86 20.15
C ARG A 40 9.09 -4.18 20.32
N SER A 41 10.15 -4.85 19.88
CA SER A 41 11.48 -4.28 19.91
C SER A 41 11.59 -2.99 19.08
N GLU A 42 12.40 -2.05 19.53
CA GLU A 42 12.69 -0.82 18.79
C GLU A 42 13.27 -1.09 17.40
N CYS A 43 14.06 -2.16 17.27
CA CYS A 43 14.57 -2.61 15.97
C CYS A 43 13.43 -2.97 15.01
N ALA A 44 12.41 -3.70 15.48
CA ALA A 44 11.26 -4.04 14.65
C ALA A 44 10.45 -2.80 14.23
N VAL A 45 10.32 -1.80 15.12
CA VAL A 45 9.66 -0.52 14.80
C VAL A 45 10.45 0.23 13.75
N ARG A 46 11.78 0.32 13.89
CA ARG A 46 12.66 0.98 12.92
C ARG A 46 12.62 0.30 11.56
N ASP A 47 12.74 -1.03 11.53
CA ASP A 47 12.73 -1.80 10.29
C ASP A 47 11.37 -1.69 9.58
N CYS A 48 10.26 -1.65 10.33
CA CYS A 48 8.91 -1.42 9.80
C CYS A 48 8.78 -0.02 9.19
N TRP A 49 9.24 1.02 9.89
CA TRP A 49 9.21 2.39 9.39
C TRP A 49 10.08 2.57 8.15
N GLU A 50 11.30 2.02 8.14
CA GLU A 50 12.21 2.07 7.00
C GLU A 50 11.64 1.29 5.79
N THR A 51 10.96 0.18 6.04
CA THR A 51 10.27 -0.56 4.99
C THR A 51 9.10 0.23 4.43
N TRP A 52 8.30 0.88 5.28
CA TRP A 52 7.19 1.72 4.84
C TRP A 52 7.65 2.95 4.07
N THR A 53 8.73 3.64 4.48
CA THR A 53 9.26 4.78 3.72
C THR A 53 9.88 4.35 2.40
N ARG A 54 10.58 3.20 2.37
CA ARG A 54 11.14 2.64 1.14
C ARG A 54 10.05 2.18 0.18
N GLU A 55 8.97 1.57 0.70
CA GLU A 55 7.81 1.17 -0.08
C GLU A 55 6.99 2.39 -0.51
N GLY A 56 6.81 3.40 0.32
CA GLY A 56 6.13 4.66 -0.02
C GLY A 56 6.80 5.42 -1.17
N THR A 57 8.14 5.42 -1.24
CA THR A 57 8.90 5.93 -2.38
C THR A 57 8.70 5.09 -3.66
N HIS A 58 8.33 3.82 -3.52
CA HIS A 58 8.14 2.85 -4.61
C HIS A 58 6.67 2.44 -4.88
N ALA A 59 5.69 2.99 -4.16
CA ALA A 59 4.30 2.51 -4.16
C ALA A 59 3.29 3.59 -4.53
N GLN A 60 3.41 4.10 -5.74
CA GLN A 60 2.34 3.79 -6.69
C GLN A 60 2.82 2.60 -7.52
N LYS A 61 2.57 1.38 -7.05
CA LYS A 61 2.58 0.23 -7.96
C LYS A 61 1.36 0.40 -8.85
N THR A 62 1.56 1.05 -9.99
CA THR A 62 0.67 1.08 -11.14
C THR A 62 0.41 -0.36 -11.57
N GLY A 63 -0.55 -1.04 -10.95
CA GLY A 63 -0.78 -2.46 -11.27
C GLY A 63 -1.65 -3.28 -10.32
N SER A 64 -2.19 -2.72 -9.24
CA SER A 64 -3.16 -3.47 -8.39
C SER A 64 -4.62 -3.24 -8.80
N GLY A 65 -4.88 -3.04 -10.09
CA GLY A 65 -6.23 -3.08 -10.65
C GLY A 65 -6.50 -4.46 -11.25
N ALA A 66 -7.76 -4.91 -11.25
CA ALA A 66 -8.16 -6.10 -11.98
C ALA A 66 -7.64 -6.04 -13.43
N THR A 67 -7.21 -7.18 -13.97
CA THR A 67 -6.80 -7.28 -15.38
C THR A 67 -7.86 -6.63 -16.24
N ARG A 68 -7.46 -5.62 -17.05
CA ARG A 68 -8.39 -4.89 -17.91
C ARG A 68 -9.19 -5.89 -18.73
N LYS A 69 -10.50 -5.93 -18.49
CA LYS A 69 -11.45 -6.78 -19.21
C LYS A 69 -11.71 -6.25 -20.62
N THR A 70 -11.44 -4.98 -20.83
CA THR A 70 -11.59 -4.29 -22.10
C THR A 70 -10.23 -3.94 -22.68
N THR A 71 -10.08 -4.17 -23.98
CA THR A 71 -8.98 -3.69 -24.79
C THR A 71 -9.15 -2.20 -25.07
N ARG A 72 -8.04 -1.52 -25.42
CA ARG A 72 -8.07 -0.09 -25.80
C ARG A 72 -9.05 0.22 -26.95
N ARG A 73 -9.36 -0.77 -27.80
CA ARG A 73 -10.32 -0.63 -28.90
C ARG A 73 -11.75 -0.65 -28.39
N GLU A 74 -12.06 -1.53 -27.45
CA GLU A 74 -13.39 -1.62 -26.82
C GLU A 74 -13.67 -0.37 -25.99
N ASP A 75 -12.71 0.14 -25.22
CA ASP A 75 -12.87 1.40 -24.48
C ASP A 75 -13.20 2.57 -25.43
N ARG A 76 -12.48 2.67 -26.55
CA ARG A 76 -12.76 3.70 -27.57
C ARG A 76 -14.15 3.53 -28.18
N ARG A 77 -14.64 2.30 -28.32
CA ARG A 77 -15.99 2.02 -28.83
C ARG A 77 -17.05 2.40 -27.80
N ILE A 78 -16.84 2.09 -26.52
CA ILE A 78 -17.73 2.47 -25.42
C ILE A 78 -17.85 4.00 -25.33
N VAL A 79 -16.71 4.72 -25.34
CA VAL A 79 -16.70 6.19 -25.32
C VAL A 79 -17.41 6.77 -26.54
N ARG A 80 -17.18 6.23 -27.73
CA ARG A 80 -17.88 6.68 -28.94
C ARG A 80 -19.38 6.41 -28.88
N GLN A 81 -19.80 5.25 -28.38
CA GLN A 81 -21.22 4.93 -28.25
C GLN A 81 -21.91 5.85 -27.25
N ALA A 82 -21.28 6.10 -26.09
CA ALA A 82 -21.80 7.00 -25.06
C ALA A 82 -21.92 8.47 -25.54
N LEU A 83 -21.08 8.90 -26.48
CA LEU A 83 -21.16 10.22 -27.10
C LEU A 83 -22.23 10.31 -28.19
N VAL A 84 -22.63 9.19 -28.79
CA VAL A 84 -23.63 9.12 -29.88
C VAL A 84 -25.04 8.93 -29.33
N ASP A 85 -25.21 8.14 -28.27
CA ASP A 85 -26.50 7.91 -27.61
C ASP A 85 -26.47 8.41 -26.16
N PRO A 86 -26.94 9.64 -25.86
CA PRO A 86 -27.10 10.09 -24.47
C PRO A 86 -28.25 9.38 -23.70
N THR A 87 -28.83 8.32 -24.26
CA THR A 87 -30.02 7.63 -23.71
C THR A 87 -29.77 6.18 -23.32
N VAL A 88 -28.56 5.79 -22.90
CA VAL A 88 -28.38 4.55 -22.12
C VAL A 88 -28.74 4.81 -20.66
N THR A 89 -29.98 5.27 -20.47
CA THR A 89 -30.73 5.12 -19.23
C THR A 89 -30.91 3.64 -19.01
N HIS A 90 -30.22 3.12 -17.99
CA HIS A 90 -30.79 2.22 -17.00
C HIS A 90 -31.84 1.23 -17.57
N SER A 91 -31.41 0.09 -18.08
CA SER A 91 -32.33 -1.03 -18.32
C SER A 91 -31.66 -2.35 -17.95
N THR A 92 -32.16 -2.87 -16.83
CA THR A 92 -32.33 -4.29 -16.51
C THR A 92 -31.15 -5.02 -15.86
N ILE A 93 -31.19 -5.11 -14.53
CA ILE A 93 -31.39 -6.40 -13.83
C ILE A 93 -32.64 -6.25 -12.97
#